data_AF-D1PBM7-F1
#
_entry.id   AF-D1PBM7-F1
#
_cell.length_a   1.000
_cell.length_b   1.000
_cell.length_c   1.000
_cell.angle_alpha   90.00
_cell.angle_beta   90.00
_cell.angle_gamma   90.00
#
_symmetry.space_group_name_H-M   'P 1'
#
loop_
_entity.id
_entity.type
_entity.pdbx_description
1 polymer ?
#
loop_
_entity_poly.entity_id
_entity_poly.type
_entity_poly.pdbx_seq_one_letter_code
_entity_poly.pdbx_strand_id
1 'polypeptide(L)'
;MANRIFRYIDDWASIRLVDSFVKDNKAGTGNGEASLYLGSKNDPDIFSFFGVEAFDVHCVLMRDEVLDYLDSVKQEYINHRFNYRNEVSLDTWRVLYEEVKLLPEELNFDLTRKRLNDKNGRVYAQELTYKRSNPDINKAPKAYTYNLIRRIAIPEVTFLMLTKMGENDSEMYAKVYYDPENE
;
A
#
# COMPACT_ATOMS: atom_id res chain seq x y z
N MET A 1 -0.07 -24.65 10.82
CA MET A 1 0.37 -24.12 9.51
C MET A 1 -0.64 -24.59 8.47
N ALA A 2 -1.65 -23.77 8.20
CA ALA A 2 -2.58 -24.06 7.11
C ALA A 2 -1.92 -23.58 5.83
N ASN A 3 -1.56 -24.51 4.94
CA ASN A 3 -1.11 -24.19 3.60
C ASN A 3 -2.32 -23.63 2.84
N ARG A 4 -2.55 -22.31 2.95
CA ARG A 4 -3.66 -21.65 2.26
C ARG A 4 -3.35 -21.67 0.77
N ILE A 5 -3.99 -22.59 0.06
CA ILE A 5 -3.96 -22.64 -1.40
C ILE A 5 -4.89 -21.52 -1.88
N PHE A 6 -4.31 -20.43 -2.33
CA PHE A 6 -5.06 -19.31 -2.89
C PHE A 6 -5.47 -19.63 -4.32
N ARG A 7 -6.78 -19.56 -4.61
CA ARG A 7 -7.29 -19.63 -5.98
C ARG A 7 -7.32 -18.21 -6.52
N TYR A 8 -6.44 -17.94 -7.47
CA TYR A 8 -6.37 -16.70 -8.22
C TYR A 8 -7.65 -16.51 -9.05
N ILE A 9 -8.33 -15.36 -8.92
CA ILE A 9 -9.62 -15.09 -9.59
C ILE A 9 -9.47 -13.98 -10.65
N ASP A 10 -8.75 -12.89 -10.33
CA ASP A 10 -8.53 -11.74 -11.21
C ASP A 10 -7.33 -10.92 -10.72
N ASP A 11 -6.61 -10.28 -11.64
CA ASP A 11 -5.29 -9.71 -11.40
C ASP A 11 -5.11 -8.40 -12.19
N TRP A 12 -5.53 -7.25 -11.63
CA TRP A 12 -5.37 -6.00 -12.38
C TRP A 12 -5.29 -4.68 -11.58
N ALA A 13 -5.61 -4.63 -10.29
CA ALA A 13 -5.44 -3.37 -9.55
C ALA A 13 -3.99 -3.20 -9.05
N SER A 14 -3.04 -2.94 -9.95
CA SER A 14 -1.72 -2.45 -9.58
C SER A 14 -1.77 -0.95 -9.35
N ILE A 15 -1.67 -0.53 -8.10
CA ILE A 15 -1.80 0.86 -7.69
C ILE A 15 -0.40 1.43 -7.51
N ARG A 16 0.00 2.36 -8.39
CA ARG A 16 1.25 3.10 -8.23
C ARG A 16 1.18 3.99 -6.99
N LEU A 17 2.16 3.86 -6.10
CA LEU A 17 2.25 4.65 -4.88
C LEU A 17 2.98 5.97 -5.18
N VAL A 18 2.20 7.00 -5.47
CA VAL A 18 2.70 8.34 -5.79
C VAL A 18 3.15 9.12 -4.55
N ASP A 19 3.97 10.16 -4.74
CA ASP A 19 4.52 10.98 -3.65
C ASP A 19 3.46 11.58 -2.69
N SER A 20 2.25 11.87 -3.20
CA SER A 20 1.15 12.39 -2.36
C SER A 20 0.62 11.36 -1.35
N PHE A 21 0.84 10.07 -1.58
CA PHE A 21 0.51 8.98 -0.66
C PHE A 21 1.65 8.68 0.31
N VAL A 22 2.89 8.62 -0.20
CA VAL A 22 4.11 8.30 0.56
C VAL A 22 4.32 9.24 1.75
N LYS A 23 4.81 8.69 2.87
CA LYS A 23 5.04 9.40 4.12
C LYS A 23 6.51 9.76 4.34
N ASP A 24 7.40 8.77 4.29
CA ASP A 24 8.79 8.95 4.75
C ASP A 24 9.72 9.24 3.57
N ASN A 25 9.75 8.38 2.54
CA ASN A 25 10.67 8.49 1.39
C ASN A 25 10.19 9.49 0.31
N LYS A 26 9.78 10.68 0.71
CA LYS A 26 9.18 11.67 -0.20
C LYS A 26 10.22 12.31 -1.11
N ALA A 27 9.93 12.34 -2.42
CA ALA A 27 10.76 13.00 -3.43
C ALA A 27 10.07 14.21 -4.08
N GLY A 28 8.74 14.30 -3.95
CA GLY A 28 7.92 15.36 -4.55
C GLY A 28 7.34 16.36 -3.55
N THR A 29 6.46 17.23 -4.04
CA THR A 29 5.80 18.27 -3.23
C THR A 29 4.51 17.81 -2.54
N GLY A 30 4.12 16.54 -2.71
CA GLY A 30 2.89 16.00 -2.15
C GLY A 30 2.84 16.09 -0.62
N ASN A 31 1.65 16.20 -0.06
CA ASN A 31 1.48 16.43 1.38
C ASN A 31 1.45 15.14 2.23
N GLY A 32 1.57 13.96 1.62
CA GLY A 32 1.41 12.69 2.35
C GLY A 32 -0.02 12.53 2.87
N GLU A 33 -1.02 12.74 2.01
CA GLU A 33 -2.43 12.90 2.37
C GLU A 33 -3.07 11.62 2.93
N ALA A 34 -2.39 10.49 2.76
CA ALA A 34 -2.81 9.15 3.16
C ALA A 34 -4.10 8.67 2.48
N SER A 35 -4.53 9.33 1.40
CA SER A 35 -5.60 8.86 0.54
C SER A 35 -4.96 8.25 -0.70
N LEU A 36 -5.18 6.96 -0.91
CA LEU A 36 -4.66 6.21 -2.04
C LEU A 36 -5.50 6.54 -3.27
N TYR A 37 -4.87 7.02 -4.34
CA TYR A 37 -5.56 7.27 -5.61
C TYR A 37 -5.69 5.96 -6.37
N LEU A 38 -6.91 5.61 -6.77
CA LEU A 38 -7.20 4.37 -7.49
C LEU A 38 -7.50 4.60 -8.97
N GLY A 39 -7.80 5.85 -9.37
CA GLY A 39 -8.12 6.18 -10.76
C GLY A 39 -9.33 7.09 -10.89
N SER A 40 -10.00 6.98 -12.04
CA SER A 40 -11.17 7.79 -12.39
C SER A 40 -12.47 7.02 -12.17
N LYS A 41 -13.56 7.70 -11.76
CA LYS A 41 -14.90 7.09 -11.66
C LYS A 41 -15.46 6.67 -13.02
N ASN A 42 -14.87 7.19 -14.10
CA ASN A 42 -15.26 6.83 -15.45
C ASN A 42 -14.55 5.55 -15.92
N ASP A 43 -13.64 5.01 -15.09
CA ASP A 43 -13.00 3.73 -15.32
C ASP A 43 -13.91 2.61 -14.79
N PRO A 44 -14.56 1.82 -15.67
CA PRO A 44 -15.47 0.77 -15.25
C PRO A 44 -14.74 -0.40 -14.55
N ASP A 45 -13.44 -0.56 -14.80
CA ASP A 45 -12.68 -1.72 -14.33
C ASP A 45 -12.46 -1.65 -12.82
N ILE A 46 -12.33 -0.44 -12.26
CA ILE A 46 -12.22 -0.22 -10.80
C ILE A 46 -13.44 -0.80 -10.08
N PHE A 47 -14.65 -0.46 -10.52
CA PHE A 47 -15.86 -0.89 -9.83
C PHE A 47 -16.26 -2.33 -10.16
N SER A 48 -15.88 -2.82 -11.35
CA SER A 48 -15.95 -4.25 -11.66
C SER A 48 -15.06 -5.05 -10.70
N PHE A 49 -13.84 -4.58 -10.46
CA PHE A 49 -12.92 -5.18 -9.50
C PHE A 49 -13.47 -5.11 -8.08
N PHE A 50 -13.88 -3.94 -7.56
CA PHE A 50 -14.39 -3.86 -6.19
C PHE A 50 -15.83 -4.38 -6.00
N GLY A 51 -16.53 -4.73 -7.09
CA GLY A 51 -17.92 -5.23 -7.10
C GLY A 51 -18.99 -4.18 -6.83
N VAL A 52 -18.67 -3.12 -6.08
CA VAL A 52 -19.57 -2.03 -5.71
C VAL A 52 -18.85 -0.67 -5.70
N GLU A 53 -19.58 0.42 -5.94
CA GLU A 53 -18.99 1.78 -5.89
C GLU A 53 -18.55 2.18 -4.48
N ALA A 54 -19.35 1.83 -3.47
CA ALA A 54 -19.09 2.10 -2.06
C ALA A 54 -18.37 0.95 -1.37
N PHE A 55 -17.25 0.51 -1.94
CA PHE A 55 -16.52 -0.64 -1.43
C PHE A 55 -15.83 -0.36 -0.09
N ASP A 56 -15.73 -1.42 0.69
CA ASP A 56 -14.97 -1.52 1.93
C ASP A 56 -14.40 -2.93 1.99
N VAL A 57 -13.12 -3.08 1.63
CA VAL A 57 -12.51 -4.40 1.43
C VAL A 57 -11.45 -4.66 2.50
N HIS A 58 -11.41 -5.90 2.97
CA HIS A 58 -10.41 -6.34 3.94
C HIS A 58 -9.17 -6.83 3.20
N CYS A 59 -8.01 -6.26 3.51
CA CYS A 59 -6.74 -6.59 2.85
C CYS A 59 -5.79 -7.28 3.83
N VAL A 60 -5.17 -8.37 3.36
CA VAL A 60 -4.13 -9.14 4.05
C VAL A 60 -2.80 -8.95 3.35
N LEU A 61 -1.76 -8.56 4.09
CA LEU A 61 -0.39 -8.34 3.63
C LEU A 61 0.54 -9.28 4.40
N MET A 62 1.41 -10.00 3.70
CA MET A 62 2.35 -10.93 4.33
C MET A 62 3.64 -10.20 4.73
N ARG A 63 4.08 -10.37 5.99
CA ARG A 63 5.33 -9.79 6.48
C ARG A 63 6.53 -10.17 5.62
N ASP A 64 6.63 -11.44 5.24
CA ASP A 64 7.80 -11.93 4.52
C ASP A 64 7.89 -11.31 3.11
N GLU A 65 6.74 -11.04 2.46
CA GLU A 65 6.74 -10.30 1.19
C GLU A 65 7.08 -8.81 1.35
N VAL A 66 6.79 -8.22 2.51
CA VAL A 66 7.27 -6.86 2.83
C VAL A 66 8.80 -6.85 3.01
N LEU A 67 9.37 -7.90 3.62
CA LEU A 67 10.82 -8.04 3.73
C LEU A 67 11.46 -8.23 2.35
N ASP A 68 10.88 -9.07 1.49
CA ASP A 68 11.33 -9.25 0.10
C ASP A 68 11.29 -7.93 -0.67
N TYR A 69 10.21 -7.16 -0.53
CA TYR A 69 10.12 -5.82 -1.10
C TYR A 69 11.25 -4.91 -0.59
N LEU A 70 11.47 -4.85 0.74
CA LEU A 70 12.53 -4.02 1.31
C LEU A 70 13.92 -4.41 0.80
N ASP A 71 14.20 -5.69 0.65
CA ASP A 71 15.45 -6.17 0.07
C ASP A 71 15.57 -5.77 -1.41
N SER A 72 14.48 -5.88 -2.19
CA SER A 72 14.47 -5.50 -3.61
C SER A 72 14.73 -4.01 -3.84
N VAL A 73 14.19 -3.14 -2.98
CA VAL A 73 14.32 -1.68 -3.10
C VAL A 73 15.57 -1.13 -2.39
N LYS A 74 16.35 -1.99 -1.71
CA LYS A 74 17.52 -1.56 -0.92
C LYS A 74 18.52 -0.74 -1.73
N GLN A 75 18.71 -1.03 -3.02
CA GLN A 75 19.62 -0.27 -3.89
C GLN A 75 19.21 1.19 -4.02
N GLU A 76 17.91 1.50 -3.94
CA GLU A 76 17.40 2.87 -3.96
C GLU A 76 17.84 3.67 -2.73
N TYR A 77 17.94 3.01 -1.57
CA TYR A 77 18.43 3.61 -0.32
C TYR A 77 19.95 3.87 -0.31
N ILE A 78 20.68 3.32 -1.29
CA ILE A 78 22.12 3.49 -1.46
C ILE A 78 22.42 4.52 -2.55
N ASN A 79 21.76 4.37 -3.70
CA ASN A 79 22.12 5.07 -4.94
C ASN A 79 21.27 6.31 -5.20
N HIS A 80 20.09 6.42 -4.58
CA HIS A 80 19.15 7.54 -4.70
C HIS A 80 18.85 7.98 -6.14
N ARG A 81 17.91 7.32 -6.80
CA ARG A 81 17.43 7.73 -8.13
C ARG A 81 16.69 9.07 -8.10
N PHE A 82 16.07 9.40 -6.96
CA PHE A 82 15.31 10.63 -6.79
C PHE A 82 15.98 11.61 -5.81
N ASN A 83 15.67 12.90 -5.98
CA ASN A 83 16.01 13.93 -5.01
C ASN A 83 15.03 13.90 -3.83
N TYR A 84 15.32 13.08 -2.83
CA TYR A 84 14.49 12.97 -1.64
C TYR A 84 14.51 14.23 -0.78
N ARG A 85 13.35 14.57 -0.21
CA ARG A 85 13.17 15.70 0.73
C ARG A 85 13.51 15.33 2.16
N ASN A 86 13.35 14.06 2.50
CA ASN A 86 13.66 13.50 3.80
C ASN A 86 14.85 12.55 3.65
N GLU A 87 15.42 12.14 4.77
CA GLU A 87 16.48 11.14 4.77
C GLU A 87 15.98 9.80 4.23
N VAL A 88 16.61 9.36 3.15
CA VAL A 88 16.53 8.00 2.62
C VAL A 88 17.96 7.48 2.67
N SER A 89 18.26 6.47 3.47
CA SER A 89 19.62 5.99 3.69
C SER A 89 19.61 4.52 4.09
N LEU A 90 20.77 3.86 4.04
CA LEU A 90 20.91 2.49 4.57
C LEU A 90 20.51 2.38 6.05
N ASP A 91 20.64 3.46 6.82
CA ASP A 91 20.23 3.48 8.22
C ASP A 91 18.70 3.51 8.35
N THR A 92 18.00 4.35 7.57
CA THR A 92 16.53 4.35 7.57
C THR A 92 15.95 3.05 7.02
N TRP A 93 16.58 2.46 6.00
CA TRP A 93 16.27 1.11 5.51
C TRP A 93 16.41 0.06 6.61
N ARG A 94 17.55 0.05 7.32
CA ARG A 94 17.83 -0.94 8.38
C ARG A 94 16.80 -0.86 9.51
N VAL A 95 16.42 0.36 9.90
CA VAL A 95 15.38 0.56 10.92
C VAL A 95 14.05 -0.04 10.47
N LEU A 96 13.63 0.22 9.23
CA LEU A 96 12.39 -0.35 8.67
C LEU A 96 12.46 -1.88 8.57
N TYR A 97 13.58 -2.43 8.10
CA TYR A 97 13.76 -3.87 7.97
C TYR A 97 13.68 -4.60 9.30
N GLU A 98 14.40 -4.12 10.32
CA GLU A 98 14.35 -4.71 11.67
C GLU A 98 12.99 -4.54 12.33
N GLU A 99 12.29 -3.42 12.09
CA GLU A 99 10.89 -3.24 12.52
C GLU A 99 9.98 -4.30 11.90
N VAL A 100 10.01 -4.47 10.57
CA VAL A 100 9.16 -5.43 9.85
C VAL A 100 9.43 -6.87 10.28
N LYS A 101 10.68 -7.23 10.50
CA LYS A 101 11.08 -8.58 10.92
C LYS A 101 10.44 -9.03 12.23
N LEU A 102 10.10 -8.08 13.11
CA LEU A 102 9.47 -8.34 14.40
C LEU A 102 7.93 -8.34 14.36
N LEU A 103 7.34 -8.08 13.19
CA LEU A 103 5.88 -8.04 13.03
C LEU A 103 5.27 -9.46 12.98
N PRO A 104 3.94 -9.55 13.23
CA PRO A 104 3.17 -10.77 12.94
C PRO A 104 3.30 -11.18 11.47
N GLU A 105 3.10 -12.48 11.20
CA GLU A 105 3.19 -13.06 9.84
C GLU A 105 2.17 -12.42 8.88
N GLU A 106 0.92 -12.29 9.32
CA GLU A 106 -0.15 -11.62 8.57
C GLU A 106 -0.42 -10.23 9.17
N LEU A 107 -0.43 -9.22 8.30
CA LEU A 107 -0.78 -7.85 8.61
C LEU A 107 -2.04 -7.47 7.85
N ASN A 108 -2.98 -6.80 8.51
CA ASN A 108 -4.27 -6.49 7.89
C ASN A 108 -4.57 -5.00 7.90
N PHE A 109 -5.34 -4.54 6.92
CA PHE A 109 -5.95 -3.21 6.85
C PHE A 109 -7.26 -3.28 6.05
N ASP A 110 -8.12 -2.29 6.19
CA ASP A 110 -9.29 -2.12 5.34
C ASP A 110 -9.02 -0.98 4.34
N LEU A 111 -9.48 -1.15 3.11
CA LEU A 111 -9.39 -0.14 2.07
C LEU A 111 -10.79 0.35 1.72
N THR A 112 -11.20 1.46 2.33
CA THR A 112 -12.56 2.00 2.16
C THR A 112 -12.61 3.14 1.16
N ARG A 113 -13.57 3.12 0.24
CA ARG A 113 -13.84 4.23 -0.69
C ARG A 113 -14.11 5.53 0.06
N LYS A 114 -13.35 6.58 -0.26
CA LYS A 114 -13.60 7.95 0.23
C LYS A 114 -14.45 8.73 -0.75
N ARG A 115 -15.29 9.66 -0.25
CA ARG A 115 -15.93 10.73 -1.04
C ARG A 115 -16.65 10.21 -2.30
N LEU A 116 -17.76 9.49 -2.12
CA LEU A 116 -18.59 8.98 -3.22
C LEU A 116 -19.02 10.09 -4.21
N ASN A 117 -19.31 11.29 -3.69
CA ASN A 117 -19.75 12.43 -4.50
C ASN A 117 -18.61 13.34 -5.01
N ASP A 118 -17.46 12.77 -5.39
CA ASP A 118 -16.35 13.58 -5.92
C ASP A 118 -16.71 14.21 -7.28
N LYS A 119 -16.82 15.55 -7.29
CA LYS A 119 -17.16 16.34 -8.49
C LYS A 119 -16.12 16.21 -9.61
N ASN A 120 -14.87 15.95 -9.25
CA ASN A 120 -13.76 15.84 -10.20
C ASN A 120 -13.63 14.41 -10.75
N GLY A 121 -14.47 13.49 -10.28
CA GLY A 121 -14.50 12.12 -10.75
C GLY A 121 -13.32 11.27 -10.32
N ARG A 122 -12.62 11.64 -9.24
CA ARG A 122 -11.47 10.87 -8.74
C ARG A 122 -11.91 9.76 -7.77
N VAL A 123 -11.26 8.62 -7.87
CA VAL A 123 -11.41 7.49 -6.96
C VAL A 123 -10.26 7.47 -5.97
N TYR A 124 -10.59 7.58 -4.69
CA TYR A 124 -9.66 7.52 -3.57
C TYR A 124 -10.16 6.53 -2.53
N ALA A 125 -9.23 5.82 -1.90
CA ALA A 125 -9.52 4.97 -0.76
C ALA A 125 -8.53 5.17 0.39
N GLN A 126 -8.90 4.72 1.58
CA GLN A 126 -8.07 4.82 2.78
C GLN A 126 -8.53 3.86 3.87
N GLU A 127 -7.58 3.40 4.70
CA GLU A 127 -7.86 2.85 6.03
C GLU A 127 -8.41 3.94 6.98
N LEU A 128 -9.71 3.91 7.25
CA LEU A 128 -10.41 4.98 7.97
C LEU A 128 -9.95 5.17 9.42
N THR A 129 -9.37 4.14 10.04
CA THR A 129 -8.80 4.25 11.39
C THR A 129 -7.46 5.00 11.41
N TYR A 130 -6.82 5.22 10.26
CA TYR A 130 -5.58 5.98 10.16
C TYR A 130 -5.81 7.49 10.33
N LYS A 131 -5.26 8.07 11.41
CA LYS A 131 -5.42 9.49 11.79
C LYS A 131 -4.16 10.34 11.65
N ARG A 132 -3.29 10.04 10.67
CA ARG A 132 -2.02 10.77 10.44
C ARG A 132 -1.06 10.79 11.63
N SER A 133 -1.13 9.79 12.50
CA SER A 133 -0.21 9.58 13.62
C SER A 133 0.78 8.44 13.32
N ASN A 134 1.66 8.13 14.27
CA ASN A 134 2.38 6.86 14.31
C ASN A 134 1.56 5.88 15.15
N PRO A 135 0.67 5.07 14.54
CA PRO A 135 -0.10 4.07 15.24
C PRO A 135 0.82 3.01 15.87
N ASP A 136 0.34 2.38 16.93
CA ASP A 136 0.98 1.23 17.58
C ASP A 136 0.34 -0.05 17.03
N ILE A 137 1.16 -1.02 16.61
CA ILE A 137 0.68 -2.28 16.01
C ILE A 137 -0.29 -3.05 16.91
N ASN A 138 -0.11 -3.02 18.24
CA ASN A 138 -0.95 -3.75 19.18
C ASN A 138 -2.27 -3.02 19.48
N LYS A 139 -2.30 -1.69 19.34
CA LYS A 139 -3.49 -0.86 19.62
C LYS A 139 -4.32 -0.55 18.39
N ALA A 140 -3.68 -0.39 17.24
CA ALA A 140 -4.31 0.02 15.99
C ALA A 140 -3.65 -0.71 14.81
N PRO A 141 -3.76 -2.06 14.74
CA PRO A 141 -3.06 -2.87 13.74
C PRO A 141 -3.37 -2.45 12.31
N LYS A 142 -4.65 -2.16 12.01
CA LYS A 142 -5.07 -1.74 10.66
C LYS A 142 -4.42 -0.43 10.22
N ALA A 143 -4.55 0.60 11.07
CA ALA A 143 -3.90 1.88 10.84
C ALA A 143 -2.37 1.75 10.75
N TYR A 144 -1.77 0.85 11.53
CA TYR A 144 -0.34 0.56 11.50
C TYR A 144 0.08 -0.05 10.17
N THR A 145 -0.58 -1.11 9.71
CA THR A 145 -0.29 -1.76 8.42
C THR A 145 -0.40 -0.74 7.27
N TYR A 146 -1.49 0.03 7.24
CA TYR A 146 -1.66 1.07 6.21
C TYR A 146 -0.56 2.15 6.29
N ASN A 147 -0.15 2.54 7.49
CA ASN A 147 0.96 3.48 7.69
C ASN A 147 2.31 2.86 7.30
N LEU A 148 2.53 1.56 7.53
CA LEU A 148 3.75 0.85 7.13
C LEU A 148 3.95 0.93 5.63
N ILE A 149 2.92 0.58 4.83
CA ILE A 149 2.96 0.68 3.36
C ILE A 149 3.41 2.09 2.94
N ARG A 150 2.90 3.13 3.59
CA ARG A 150 3.26 4.53 3.30
C ARG A 150 4.69 4.92 3.67
N ARG A 151 5.27 4.26 4.67
CA ARG A 151 6.64 4.52 5.15
C ARG A 151 7.68 3.78 4.33
N ILE A 152 7.38 2.57 3.87
CA ILE A 152 8.29 1.74 3.08
C ILE A 152 8.28 2.08 1.60
N ALA A 153 7.21 2.69 1.10
CA ALA A 153 7.07 3.01 -0.32
C ALA A 153 8.09 4.06 -0.77
N ILE A 154 8.75 3.78 -1.89
CA ILE A 154 9.44 4.77 -2.71
C ILE A 154 8.47 5.28 -3.79
N PRO A 155 8.28 6.60 -3.94
CA PRO A 155 7.39 7.17 -4.95
C PRO A 155 7.70 6.67 -6.36
N GLU A 156 6.65 6.51 -7.17
CA GLU A 156 6.68 6.16 -8.61
C GLU A 156 7.15 4.75 -8.96
N VAL A 157 8.04 4.15 -8.16
CA VAL A 157 8.60 2.80 -8.39
C VAL A 157 8.05 1.72 -7.43
N THR A 158 7.20 2.12 -6.49
CA THR A 158 6.48 1.18 -5.61
C THR A 158 5.04 1.03 -6.05
N PHE A 159 4.57 -0.22 -6.08
CA PHE A 159 3.21 -0.58 -6.44
C PHE A 159 2.56 -1.42 -5.34
N LEU A 160 1.27 -1.23 -5.15
CA LEU A 160 0.41 -2.07 -4.34
C LEU A 160 -0.51 -2.87 -5.25
N MET A 161 -0.33 -4.19 -5.29
CA MET A 161 -1.21 -5.11 -5.99
C MET A 161 -2.30 -5.61 -5.04
N LEU A 162 -3.54 -5.65 -5.51
CA LEU A 162 -4.66 -6.26 -4.81
C LEU A 162 -5.20 -7.44 -5.64
N THR A 163 -5.33 -8.60 -5.01
CA THR A 163 -5.87 -9.82 -5.62
C THR A 163 -7.06 -10.32 -4.80
N LYS A 164 -8.18 -10.64 -5.43
CA LYS A 164 -9.38 -11.16 -4.73
C LYS A 164 -9.13 -12.55 -4.15
N MET A 165 -9.63 -12.76 -2.94
CA MET A 165 -9.50 -14.03 -2.21
C MET A 165 -10.88 -14.66 -1.99
N GLY A 166 -11.11 -15.80 -2.63
CA GLY A 166 -12.38 -16.55 -2.49
C GLY A 166 -13.57 -15.93 -3.23
N GLU A 167 -14.75 -16.57 -3.11
CA GLU A 167 -15.93 -16.24 -3.93
C GLU A 167 -16.71 -14.99 -3.47
N ASN A 168 -16.45 -14.49 -2.26
CA ASN A 168 -17.27 -13.42 -1.65
C ASN A 168 -16.73 -12.00 -1.88
N ASP A 169 -15.62 -11.83 -2.62
CA ASP A 169 -14.98 -10.55 -2.98
C ASP A 169 -14.64 -9.59 -1.82
N SER A 170 -14.85 -10.00 -0.57
CA SER A 170 -14.70 -9.16 0.62
C SER A 170 -13.29 -9.17 1.21
N GLU A 171 -12.49 -10.17 0.87
CA GLU A 171 -11.11 -10.33 1.30
C GLU A 171 -10.17 -10.23 0.10
N MET A 172 -9.08 -9.48 0.27
CA MET A 172 -8.07 -9.23 -0.74
C MET A 172 -6.70 -9.58 -0.19
N TYR A 173 -5.89 -10.20 -1.02
CA TYR A 173 -4.47 -10.28 -0.84
C TYR A 173 -3.82 -8.98 -1.32
N ALA A 174 -3.01 -8.36 -0.47
CA ALA A 174 -2.27 -7.16 -0.77
C ALA A 174 -0.78 -7.50 -0.86
N LYS A 175 -0.14 -7.10 -1.96
CA LYS A 175 1.30 -7.27 -2.17
C LYS A 175 1.95 -5.94 -2.54
N VAL A 176 2.97 -5.55 -1.78
CA VAL A 176 3.82 -4.41 -2.16
C VAL A 176 4.97 -4.96 -2.98
N TYR A 177 5.24 -4.34 -4.14
CA TYR A 177 6.36 -4.73 -4.97
C TYR A 177 7.06 -3.51 -5.58
N TYR A 178 8.33 -3.72 -5.91
CA TYR A 178 9.21 -2.72 -6.51
C TYR A 178 9.35 -3.01 -8.01
N ASP A 179 9.15 -1.98 -8.82
CA ASP A 179 9.36 -2.04 -10.26
C ASP A 179 10.29 -0.89 -10.70
N PRO A 180 11.58 -1.18 -10.96
CA PRO A 180 12.58 -0.18 -11.33
C PRO A 180 12.50 0.27 -12.80
N GLU A 181 11.72 -0.41 -13.65
CA GLU A 181 11.67 -0.17 -15.10
C GLU A 181 10.51 0.75 -15.52
N ASN A 182 9.58 1.04 -14.61
CA ASN A 182 8.37 1.83 -14.86
C ASN A 182 8.59 3.37 -14.72
N GLU A 183 9.61 3.93 -15.41
CA GLU A 183 9.83 5.39 -15.55
C GLU A 183 8.90 6.06 -16.58
#